data_AF-A0A8T0NX70-F1
#
_entry.id   AF-A0A8T0NX70-F1
#
_cell.length_a   1.000
_cell.length_b   1.000
_cell.length_c   1.000
_cell.angle_alpha   90.00
_cell.angle_beta   90.00
_cell.angle_gamma   90.00
#
_symmetry.space_group_name_H-M   'P 1'
#
loop_
_entity.id
_entity.type
_entity.pdbx_description
1 polymer ?
#
loop_
_entity_poly.entity_id
_entity_poly.type
_entity_poly.pdbx_seq_one_letter_code
_entity_poly.pdbx_strand_id
1 'polypeptide(L)'
;SNTTSDTNDLSDSITVQIPDDLLIKQADNKIEALVNSTFPDFISNYNDPEYLKNRAILVTTNEIVDELNEYMLNLVPGNEMEYYSAYSISKCIDTCNDTDILYPIEYLNSLSANNFPTHKLKLKIGVPVMLLRNLNQSIGLCNGTRLIVTNLGQNVVEAVIITGTHIGQKVCIPRINLTTQGCRWPFVLCRRQFPIKVCYSMTINKSQGQTLSIVGVYLKKPVFTHGQLYVAVSRVKDRQGLKILIENEDGTCGNKTTNIVYKEVLN
;
A
#
# COMPACT_ATOMS: atom_id res chain seq x y z
N SER A 1 -42.70 -18.91 22.84
CA SER A 1 -41.53 -19.80 22.65
C SER A 1 -41.13 -19.75 21.19
N ASN A 2 -39.89 -19.32 20.95
CA ASN A 2 -39.08 -19.38 19.71
C ASN A 2 -38.42 -18.04 19.42
N THR A 3 -37.37 -17.76 20.20
CA THR A 3 -36.24 -16.93 19.78
C THR A 3 -35.27 -17.85 19.05
N THR A 4 -35.21 -17.75 17.72
CA THR A 4 -34.11 -18.30 16.92
C THR A 4 -32.91 -17.37 17.06
N SER A 5 -31.92 -17.84 17.80
CA SER A 5 -30.59 -17.24 17.89
C SER A 5 -29.84 -17.51 16.59
N ASP A 6 -29.70 -16.48 15.76
CA ASP A 6 -28.73 -16.44 14.68
C ASP A 6 -27.32 -16.26 15.28
N THR A 7 -26.66 -17.38 15.58
CA THR A 7 -25.20 -17.42 15.79
C THR A 7 -24.60 -18.19 14.63
N ASN A 8 -24.36 -17.48 13.52
CA ASN A 8 -23.58 -18.04 12.41
C ASN A 8 -22.10 -18.13 12.81
N ASP A 9 -21.65 -19.37 12.87
CA ASP A 9 -20.32 -19.92 13.05
C ASP A 9 -19.12 -19.07 12.59
N LEU A 10 -18.27 -18.70 13.55
CA LEU A 10 -16.87 -18.24 13.39
C LEU A 10 -15.88 -19.44 13.44
N SER A 11 -16.31 -20.64 13.01
CA SER A 11 -15.76 -21.93 13.46
C SER A 11 -14.41 -22.37 12.84
N ASP A 12 -13.81 -21.61 11.94
CA ASP A 12 -12.58 -22.03 11.22
C ASP A 12 -11.44 -20.99 11.30
N SER A 13 -11.25 -20.41 12.48
CA SER A 13 -10.15 -19.47 12.75
C SER A 13 -9.23 -19.99 13.86
N ILE A 14 -7.92 -20.10 13.57
CA ILE A 14 -6.90 -20.59 14.51
C ILE A 14 -6.13 -19.39 15.03
N THR A 15 -6.15 -19.16 16.35
CA THR A 15 -5.30 -18.14 16.96
C THR A 15 -3.85 -18.61 17.02
N VAL A 16 -2.95 -17.87 16.38
CA VAL A 16 -1.51 -18.13 16.35
C VAL A 16 -0.81 -17.16 17.29
N GLN A 17 0.02 -17.68 18.19
CA GLN A 17 0.91 -16.87 19.01
C GLN A 17 2.23 -16.63 18.26
N ILE A 18 2.62 -15.37 18.14
CA ILE A 18 3.87 -14.99 17.48
C ILE A 18 5.03 -15.13 18.47
N PRO A 19 6.15 -15.75 18.06
CA PRO A 19 7.36 -15.83 18.89
C PRO A 19 7.89 -14.45 19.30
N ASP A 20 8.36 -14.36 20.53
CA ASP A 20 8.81 -13.12 21.17
C ASP A 20 9.94 -12.40 20.44
N ASP A 21 10.81 -13.13 19.76
CA ASP A 21 11.93 -12.58 18.98
C ASP A 21 11.49 -11.85 17.71
N LEU A 22 10.30 -12.17 17.20
CA LEU A 22 9.69 -11.52 16.03
C LEU A 22 8.83 -10.32 16.42
N LEU A 23 8.44 -10.20 17.69
CA LEU A 23 7.53 -9.15 18.15
C LEU A 23 8.24 -7.82 18.40
N ILE A 24 7.60 -6.74 17.96
CA ILE A 24 7.89 -5.39 18.44
C ILE A 24 7.04 -5.19 19.70
N LYS A 25 7.70 -5.16 20.87
CA LYS A 25 7.05 -5.07 22.18
C LYS A 25 6.99 -3.62 22.67
N GLN A 26 5.91 -3.28 23.37
CA GLN A 26 5.75 -2.08 24.20
C GLN A 26 6.33 -0.80 23.57
N ALA A 27 5.58 -0.24 22.61
CA ALA A 27 5.93 1.02 21.96
C ALA A 27 4.91 2.11 22.32
N ASP A 28 5.39 3.23 22.86
CA ASP A 28 4.58 4.43 23.06
C ASP A 28 4.03 4.94 21.73
N ASN A 29 4.91 5.03 20.72
CA ASN A 29 4.56 5.29 19.33
C ASN A 29 4.80 4.04 18.47
N LYS A 30 3.70 3.34 18.17
CA LYS A 30 3.68 2.09 17.39
C LYS A 30 4.24 2.24 15.98
N ILE A 31 3.86 3.32 15.28
CA ILE A 31 4.31 3.57 13.91
C ILE A 31 5.81 3.84 13.90
N GLU A 32 6.30 4.67 14.82
CA GLU A 32 7.72 4.97 14.93
C GLU A 32 8.54 3.73 15.28
N ALA A 33 8.11 2.91 16.24
CA ALA A 33 8.80 1.67 16.58
C ALA A 33 8.87 0.69 15.40
N LEU A 34 7.77 0.57 14.64
CA LEU A 34 7.72 -0.24 13.42
C LEU A 34 8.68 0.28 12.35
N VAL A 35 8.70 1.61 12.13
CA VAL A 35 9.58 2.27 11.17
C VAL A 35 11.03 2.07 11.57
N ASN A 36 11.41 2.35 12.81
CA ASN A 36 12.78 2.18 13.31
C ASN A 36 13.24 0.72 13.21
N SER A 37 12.34 -0.24 13.44
CA SER A 37 12.65 -1.66 13.30
C SER A 37 12.84 -2.10 11.84
N THR A 38 12.13 -1.50 10.89
CA THR A 38 12.14 -1.92 9.47
C THR A 38 13.16 -1.12 8.64
N PHE A 39 13.32 0.16 8.98
CA PHE A 39 14.16 1.16 8.37
C PHE A 39 15.08 1.80 9.43
N PRO A 40 16.07 1.05 9.98
CA PRO A 40 17.04 1.60 10.91
C PRO A 40 17.89 2.68 10.21
N ASP A 41 18.21 3.76 10.93
CA ASP A 41 18.96 4.91 10.41
C ASP A 41 18.34 5.52 9.14
N PHE A 42 17.00 5.63 9.10
CA PHE A 42 16.25 6.02 7.92
C PHE A 42 16.74 7.35 7.30
N ILE A 43 16.98 8.39 8.12
CA ILE A 43 17.39 9.72 7.65
C ILE A 43 18.75 9.69 6.93
N SER A 44 19.64 8.77 7.29
CA SER A 44 20.93 8.62 6.62
C SER A 44 20.83 7.84 5.31
N ASN A 45 19.81 6.98 5.17
CA ASN A 45 19.69 6.00 4.09
C ASN A 45 18.46 6.20 3.19
N TYR A 46 17.67 7.26 3.38
CA TYR A 46 16.38 7.46 2.72
C TYR A 46 16.44 7.54 1.19
N ASN A 47 17.62 7.79 0.62
CA ASN A 47 17.86 7.87 -0.83
C ASN A 47 18.82 6.77 -1.32
N ASP A 48 19.15 5.78 -0.50
CA ASP A 48 19.97 4.63 -0.91
C ASP A 48 19.09 3.56 -1.58
N PRO A 49 19.30 3.26 -2.88
CA PRO A 49 18.53 2.25 -3.59
C PRO A 49 18.65 0.84 -3.02
N GLU A 50 19.82 0.39 -2.59
CA GLU A 50 20.00 -0.97 -2.08
C GLU A 50 19.39 -1.13 -0.68
N TYR A 51 19.45 -0.08 0.12
CA TYR A 51 18.75 -0.01 1.41
C TYR A 51 17.23 -0.11 1.22
N LEU A 52 16.63 0.68 0.32
CA LEU A 52 15.19 0.74 0.13
C LEU A 52 14.61 -0.47 -0.61
N LYS A 53 15.33 -0.99 -1.60
CA LYS A 53 14.89 -2.10 -2.46
C LYS A 53 14.45 -3.32 -1.68
N ASN A 54 15.20 -3.70 -0.65
CA ASN A 54 14.97 -4.95 0.07
C ASN A 54 14.06 -4.78 1.30
N ARG A 55 13.54 -3.57 1.54
CA ARG A 55 12.74 -3.22 2.73
C ARG A 55 11.31 -2.85 2.35
N ALA A 56 10.35 -3.30 3.16
CA ALA A 56 8.97 -2.79 3.10
C ALA A 56 8.21 -3.05 4.40
N ILE A 57 7.21 -2.21 4.68
CA ILE A 57 6.21 -2.49 5.71
C ILE A 57 4.97 -3.12 5.06
N LEU A 58 4.52 -4.26 5.57
CA LEU A 58 3.35 -4.97 5.08
C LEU A 58 2.18 -4.81 6.03
N VAL A 59 1.02 -4.41 5.49
CA VAL A 59 -0.20 -4.18 6.27
C VAL A 59 -1.43 -4.83 5.62
N THR A 60 -2.53 -4.86 6.35
CA THR A 60 -3.76 -5.54 5.91
C THR A 60 -4.63 -4.69 4.99
N THR A 61 -4.74 -3.37 5.20
CA THR A 61 -5.64 -2.48 4.45
C THR A 61 -4.93 -1.28 3.81
N ASN A 62 -5.52 -0.70 2.76
CA ASN A 62 -4.92 0.44 2.06
C ASN A 62 -4.93 1.72 2.91
N GLU A 63 -5.90 1.90 3.81
CA GLU A 63 -5.94 3.10 4.67
C GLU A 63 -4.69 3.17 5.56
N ILE A 64 -4.26 2.03 6.11
CA ILE A 64 -3.04 1.93 6.92
C ILE A 64 -1.79 2.08 6.05
N VAL A 65 -1.83 1.63 4.79
CA VAL A 65 -0.73 1.87 3.82
C VAL A 65 -0.54 3.37 3.65
N ASP A 66 -1.63 4.12 3.45
CA ASP A 66 -1.58 5.56 3.21
C ASP A 66 -1.10 6.31 4.47
N GLU A 67 -1.59 5.94 5.66
CA GLU A 67 -1.13 6.46 6.97
C GLU A 67 0.38 6.30 7.15
N LEU A 68 0.92 5.10 6.92
CA LEU A 68 2.35 4.81 7.07
C LEU A 68 3.21 5.49 6.01
N ASN A 69 2.75 5.53 4.76
CA ASN A 69 3.51 6.17 3.68
C ASN A 69 3.54 7.69 3.87
N GLU A 70 2.47 8.32 4.35
CA GLU A 70 2.47 9.74 4.69
C GLU A 70 3.41 10.03 5.86
N TYR A 71 3.39 9.21 6.92
CA TYR A 71 4.35 9.32 8.02
C TYR A 71 5.80 9.26 7.52
N MET A 72 6.14 8.25 6.71
CA MET A 72 7.49 8.09 6.15
C MET A 72 7.88 9.26 5.24
N LEU A 73 6.96 9.75 4.40
CA LEU A 73 7.23 10.90 3.53
C LEU A 73 7.53 12.18 4.30
N ASN A 74 6.89 12.37 5.46
CA ASN A 74 7.14 13.52 6.34
C ASN A 74 8.53 13.47 6.97
N LEU A 75 9.08 12.27 7.22
CA LEU A 75 10.44 12.11 7.73
C LEU A 75 11.52 12.42 6.69
N VAL A 76 11.22 12.26 5.39
CA VAL A 76 12.21 12.49 4.32
C VAL A 76 12.59 13.97 4.25
N PRO A 77 13.89 14.32 4.30
CA PRO A 77 14.33 15.70 4.17
C PRO A 77 14.14 16.21 2.73
N GLY A 78 14.01 17.53 2.59
CA GLY A 78 13.88 18.20 1.29
C GLY A 78 12.47 18.67 0.95
N ASN A 79 12.36 19.36 -0.19
CA ASN A 79 11.14 20.02 -0.61
C ASN A 79 10.11 19.02 -1.13
N GLU A 80 8.89 19.11 -0.60
CA GLU A 80 7.73 18.39 -1.12
C GLU A 80 7.19 19.08 -2.37
N MET A 81 6.87 18.28 -3.39
CA MET A 81 6.11 18.72 -4.55
C MET A 81 4.73 18.06 -4.52
N GLU A 82 3.70 18.87 -4.70
CA GLU A 82 2.31 18.43 -4.74
C GLU A 82 1.79 18.40 -6.18
N TYR A 83 1.16 17.29 -6.55
CA TYR A 83 0.54 17.11 -7.85
C TYR A 83 -0.95 16.86 -7.69
N TYR A 84 -1.74 17.82 -8.15
CA TYR A 84 -3.19 17.70 -8.23
C TYR A 84 -3.60 17.03 -9.54
N SER A 85 -4.53 16.09 -9.44
CA SER A 85 -5.11 15.44 -10.61
C SER A 85 -6.11 16.36 -11.32
N ALA A 86 -6.25 16.16 -12.63
CA ALA A 86 -7.39 16.70 -13.40
C ALA A 86 -8.43 15.60 -13.63
N TYR A 87 -9.69 15.96 -13.86
CA TYR A 87 -10.76 14.99 -14.05
C TYR A 87 -11.58 15.23 -15.29
N SER A 88 -12.21 14.17 -15.76
CA SER A 88 -13.39 14.21 -16.62
C SER A 88 -14.34 13.10 -16.20
N ILE A 89 -15.64 13.37 -16.15
CA ILE A 89 -16.65 12.32 -15.99
C ILE A 89 -17.00 11.82 -17.40
N SER A 90 -16.86 10.51 -17.65
CA SER A 90 -17.41 9.94 -18.88
C SER A 90 -18.93 9.84 -18.71
N LYS A 91 -19.68 10.64 -19.49
CA LYS A 91 -21.15 10.61 -19.49
C LYS A 91 -21.64 9.20 -19.78
N CYS A 92 -22.36 8.59 -18.84
CA CYS A 92 -23.22 7.44 -19.15
C CYS A 92 -24.39 7.94 -20.02
N ILE A 93 -24.80 7.13 -20.98
CA ILE A 93 -25.73 7.49 -22.08
C ILE A 93 -27.12 7.95 -21.59
N ASP A 94 -27.48 7.71 -20.31
CA ASP A 94 -28.82 7.92 -19.78
C ASP A 94 -28.95 8.99 -18.68
N THR A 95 -28.00 9.93 -18.54
CA THR A 95 -28.13 11.02 -17.53
C THR A 95 -28.19 12.41 -18.18
N CYS A 96 -29.19 13.18 -17.74
CA CYS A 96 -29.45 14.56 -18.12
C CYS A 96 -28.22 15.47 -17.88
N ASN A 97 -28.18 16.62 -18.53
CA ASN A 97 -27.06 17.58 -18.56
C ASN A 97 -26.65 18.19 -17.19
N ASP A 98 -27.13 17.67 -16.05
CA ASP A 98 -26.89 18.18 -14.69
C ASP A 98 -25.88 17.34 -13.88
N THR A 99 -24.97 16.62 -14.55
CA THR A 99 -23.95 15.80 -13.86
C THR A 99 -23.06 16.60 -12.90
N ASP A 100 -22.80 17.87 -13.21
CA ASP A 100 -21.96 18.76 -12.42
C ASP A 100 -22.66 19.26 -11.13
N ILE A 101 -24.00 19.28 -11.13
CA ILE A 101 -24.81 19.58 -9.93
C ILE A 101 -24.89 18.35 -9.03
N LEU A 102 -25.00 17.15 -9.63
CA LEU A 102 -25.17 15.91 -8.90
C LEU A 102 -23.89 15.42 -8.22
N TYR A 103 -22.72 15.74 -8.79
CA TYR A 103 -21.41 15.33 -8.26
C TYR A 103 -20.45 16.52 -8.16
N PRO A 104 -20.46 17.25 -7.03
CA PRO A 104 -19.51 18.34 -6.78
C PRO A 104 -18.06 17.89 -6.90
N ILE A 105 -17.18 18.80 -7.31
CA ILE A 105 -15.76 18.47 -7.55
C ILE A 105 -15.06 18.03 -6.25
N GLU A 106 -15.46 18.56 -5.10
CA GLU A 106 -14.96 18.17 -3.78
C GLU A 106 -15.29 16.70 -3.48
N TYR A 107 -16.50 16.26 -3.84
CA TYR A 107 -16.91 14.87 -3.72
C TYR A 107 -16.05 13.98 -4.64
N LEU A 108 -15.89 14.33 -5.91
CA LEU A 108 -15.06 13.57 -6.86
C LEU A 108 -13.59 13.51 -6.45
N ASN A 109 -13.08 14.57 -5.82
CA ASN A 109 -11.73 14.64 -5.28
C ASN A 109 -11.55 13.70 -4.08
N SER A 110 -12.59 13.53 -3.26
CA SER A 110 -12.57 12.61 -2.12
C SER A 110 -12.61 11.12 -2.52
N LEU A 111 -13.00 10.80 -3.75
CA LEU A 111 -13.14 9.41 -4.19
C LEU A 111 -11.78 8.73 -4.34
N SER A 112 -11.58 7.68 -3.55
CA SER A 112 -10.44 6.76 -3.61
C SER A 112 -10.92 5.35 -4.00
N ALA A 113 -10.10 4.66 -4.79
CA ALA A 113 -10.37 3.29 -5.22
C ALA A 113 -9.05 2.51 -5.31
N ASN A 114 -9.15 1.18 -5.24
CA ASN A 114 -7.98 0.31 -5.32
C ASN A 114 -7.23 0.48 -6.64
N ASN A 115 -5.91 0.65 -6.56
CA ASN A 115 -5.04 0.92 -7.71
C ASN A 115 -5.47 2.16 -8.52
N PHE A 116 -6.17 3.11 -7.91
CA PHE A 116 -6.53 4.38 -8.52
C PHE A 116 -5.79 5.49 -7.77
N PRO A 117 -5.06 6.38 -8.46
CA PRO A 117 -4.26 7.40 -7.78
C PRO A 117 -5.17 8.38 -7.07
N THR A 118 -4.73 8.93 -5.93
CA THR A 118 -5.45 9.96 -5.19
C THR A 118 -5.50 11.29 -5.97
N HIS A 119 -6.42 12.17 -5.58
CA HIS A 119 -6.47 13.51 -6.15
C HIS A 119 -5.16 14.26 -5.94
N LYS A 120 -4.69 14.25 -4.69
CA LYS A 120 -3.46 14.89 -4.25
C LYS A 120 -2.37 13.84 -4.10
N LEU A 121 -1.29 13.99 -4.85
CA LEU A 121 -0.09 13.16 -4.76
C LEU A 121 1.07 14.03 -4.28
N LYS A 122 1.63 13.71 -3.12
CA LYS A 122 2.83 14.36 -2.55
C LYS A 122 4.05 13.50 -2.86
N LEU A 123 5.14 14.12 -3.32
CA LEU A 123 6.41 13.44 -3.62
C LEU A 123 7.61 14.28 -3.18
N LYS A 124 8.71 13.59 -2.87
CA LYS A 124 10.05 14.16 -2.66
C LYS A 124 11.08 13.35 -3.45
N ILE A 125 12.22 13.96 -3.74
CA ILE A 125 13.35 13.24 -4.35
C ILE A 125 13.89 12.21 -3.35
N GLY A 126 14.22 11.01 -3.84
CA GLY A 126 14.69 9.87 -3.06
C GLY A 126 13.59 8.96 -2.52
N VAL A 127 12.33 9.35 -2.64
CA VAL A 127 11.20 8.53 -2.17
C VAL A 127 10.98 7.31 -3.09
N PRO A 128 10.81 6.09 -2.54
CA PRO A 128 10.37 4.95 -3.29
C PRO A 128 8.89 5.08 -3.64
N VAL A 129 8.57 4.85 -4.91
CA VAL A 129 7.22 4.83 -5.46
C VAL A 129 6.94 3.49 -6.14
N MET A 130 5.68 3.13 -6.28
CA MET A 130 5.22 1.93 -6.97
C MET A 130 4.27 2.31 -8.11
N LEU A 131 4.47 1.72 -9.29
CA LEU A 131 3.57 1.87 -10.43
C LEU A 131 2.22 1.19 -10.17
N LEU A 132 1.13 1.88 -10.54
CA LEU A 132 -0.26 1.43 -10.40
C LEU A 132 -0.82 0.80 -11.68
N ARG A 133 -0.13 0.96 -12.81
CA ARG A 133 -0.52 0.44 -14.13
C ARG A 133 0.70 0.00 -14.92
N ASN A 134 0.45 -0.87 -15.89
CA ASN A 134 1.42 -1.21 -16.92
C ASN A 134 1.55 -0.02 -17.87
N LEU A 135 2.75 0.53 -17.99
CA LEU A 135 3.07 1.58 -18.96
C LEU A 135 3.82 0.99 -20.15
N ASN A 136 4.84 0.20 -19.87
CA ASN A 136 5.62 -0.48 -20.89
C ASN A 136 6.30 -1.72 -20.29
N GLN A 137 5.75 -2.89 -20.61
CA GLN A 137 6.20 -4.16 -20.03
C GLN A 137 7.58 -4.58 -20.55
N SER A 138 7.95 -4.21 -21.79
CA SER A 138 9.22 -4.62 -22.38
C SER A 138 10.43 -3.98 -21.70
N ILE A 139 10.23 -2.88 -20.99
CA ILE A 139 11.26 -2.17 -20.20
C ILE A 139 11.00 -2.24 -18.70
N GLY A 140 10.16 -3.17 -18.24
CA GLY A 140 9.90 -3.42 -16.81
C GLY A 140 8.96 -2.43 -16.11
N LEU A 141 8.27 -1.54 -16.84
CA LEU A 141 7.28 -0.62 -16.28
C LEU A 141 5.90 -1.27 -16.18
N CYS A 142 5.79 -2.22 -15.24
CA CYS A 142 4.59 -2.97 -14.92
C CYS A 142 3.95 -2.47 -13.61
N ASN A 143 2.68 -2.79 -13.39
CA ASN A 143 2.00 -2.60 -12.11
C ASN A 143 2.75 -3.34 -11.00
N GLY A 144 3.06 -2.65 -9.91
CA GLY A 144 3.85 -3.19 -8.80
C GLY A 144 5.35 -2.94 -8.90
N THR A 145 5.88 -2.52 -10.06
CA THR A 145 7.31 -2.13 -10.16
C THR A 145 7.59 -0.97 -9.22
N ARG A 146 8.60 -1.15 -8.36
CA ARG A 146 9.10 -0.11 -7.44
C ARG A 146 10.22 0.69 -8.11
N LEU A 147 10.19 1.99 -7.91
CA LEU A 147 11.18 2.94 -8.42
C LEU A 147 11.57 3.93 -7.31
N ILE A 148 12.71 4.60 -7.46
CA ILE A 148 13.10 5.74 -6.62
C ILE A 148 13.04 7.01 -7.45
N VAL A 149 12.35 8.03 -6.93
CA VAL A 149 12.24 9.34 -7.57
C VAL A 149 13.61 10.02 -7.59
N THR A 150 14.06 10.42 -8.78
CA THR A 150 15.33 11.13 -8.98
C THR A 150 15.14 12.59 -9.37
N ASN A 151 14.03 12.91 -10.03
CA ASN A 151 13.69 14.28 -10.39
C ASN A 151 12.16 14.47 -10.46
N LEU A 152 11.70 15.66 -10.10
CA LEU A 152 10.30 16.04 -10.03
C LEU A 152 10.03 17.19 -11.00
N GLY A 153 9.52 16.87 -12.18
CA GLY A 153 9.05 17.85 -13.16
C GLY A 153 7.54 18.07 -13.10
N GLN A 154 7.03 19.12 -13.74
CA GLN A 154 5.60 19.45 -13.76
C GLN A 154 4.76 18.34 -14.44
N ASN A 155 5.26 17.81 -15.56
CA ASN A 155 4.53 16.87 -16.43
C ASN A 155 5.12 15.46 -16.45
N VAL A 156 6.34 15.29 -15.94
CA VAL A 156 7.10 14.04 -15.96
C VAL A 156 7.84 13.90 -14.64
N VAL A 157 7.79 12.71 -14.05
CA VAL A 157 8.63 12.31 -12.92
C VAL A 157 9.73 11.39 -13.44
N GLU A 158 10.99 11.67 -13.11
CA GLU A 158 12.10 10.78 -13.44
C GLU A 158 12.39 9.87 -12.25
N ALA A 159 12.55 8.59 -12.51
CA ALA A 159 12.81 7.60 -11.48
C ALA A 159 13.75 6.50 -11.96
N VAL A 160 14.37 5.79 -11.02
CA VAL A 160 15.22 4.62 -11.30
C VAL A 160 14.50 3.36 -10.81
N ILE A 161 14.44 2.33 -11.64
CA ILE A 161 13.83 1.04 -11.28
C ILE A 161 14.68 0.35 -10.21
N ILE A 162 14.07 -0.09 -9.12
CA ILE A 162 14.77 -0.79 -8.02
C ILE A 162 14.35 -2.26 -7.87
N THR A 163 13.31 -2.72 -8.57
CA THR A 163 12.85 -4.11 -8.54
C THR A 163 12.66 -4.69 -9.93
N GLY A 164 12.80 -6.01 -10.07
CA GLY A 164 12.54 -6.73 -11.32
C GLY A 164 13.79 -6.95 -12.16
N THR A 165 13.61 -7.18 -13.46
CA THR A 165 14.71 -7.50 -14.40
C THR A 165 15.45 -6.27 -14.91
N HIS A 166 14.91 -5.07 -14.72
CA HIS A 166 15.40 -3.82 -15.29
C HIS A 166 15.98 -2.87 -14.22
N ILE A 167 16.51 -3.42 -13.13
CA ILE A 167 17.07 -2.64 -12.00
C ILE A 167 18.16 -1.69 -12.50
N GLY A 168 18.17 -0.46 -11.98
CA GLY A 168 19.14 0.58 -12.31
C GLY A 168 18.78 1.41 -13.55
N GLN A 169 17.77 1.02 -14.33
CA GLN A 169 17.34 1.80 -15.48
C GLN A 169 16.58 3.07 -15.06
N LYS A 170 17.00 4.21 -15.63
CA LYS A 170 16.33 5.50 -15.47
C LYS A 170 15.17 5.61 -16.45
N VAL A 171 14.00 6.03 -15.96
CA VAL A 171 12.76 6.10 -16.72
C VAL A 171 12.00 7.38 -16.43
N CYS A 172 11.15 7.77 -17.38
CA CYS A 172 10.27 8.92 -17.28
C CYS A 172 8.82 8.44 -17.12
N ILE A 173 8.14 8.92 -16.09
CA ILE A 173 6.76 8.57 -15.77
C ILE A 173 5.87 9.77 -16.10
N PRO A 174 5.04 9.70 -17.16
CA PRO A 174 4.11 10.77 -17.51
C PRO A 174 2.80 10.65 -16.71
N ARG A 175 2.02 11.74 -16.69
CA ARG A 175 0.62 11.69 -16.29
C ARG A 175 -0.22 10.96 -17.34
N ILE A 176 -1.04 10.01 -16.92
CA ILE A 176 -1.96 9.27 -17.81
C ILE A 176 -3.41 9.43 -17.34
N ASN A 177 -4.34 9.20 -18.25
CA ASN A 177 -5.76 9.11 -17.91
C ASN A 177 -6.05 7.72 -17.35
N LEU A 178 -6.66 7.68 -16.16
CA LEU A 178 -7.01 6.46 -15.45
C LEU A 178 -8.52 6.44 -15.26
N THR A 179 -9.15 5.31 -15.54
CA THR A 179 -10.58 5.14 -15.34
C THR A 179 -10.85 4.12 -14.22
N THR A 180 -11.91 4.37 -13.45
CA THR A 180 -12.43 3.38 -12.49
C THR A 180 -13.36 2.42 -13.21
N GLN A 181 -12.84 1.27 -13.65
CA GLN A 181 -13.69 0.18 -14.15
C GLN A 181 -14.17 -0.68 -12.97
N GLY A 182 -15.48 -0.93 -12.89
CA GLY A 182 -16.06 -1.85 -11.89
C GLY A 182 -16.17 -1.30 -10.46
N CYS A 183 -16.05 0.01 -10.26
CA CYS A 183 -16.38 0.62 -8.96
C CYS A 183 -17.89 0.70 -8.77
N ARG A 184 -18.36 0.70 -7.51
CA ARG A 184 -19.78 0.76 -7.13
C ARG A 184 -20.45 2.11 -7.44
N TRP A 185 -19.81 2.96 -8.23
CA TRP A 185 -20.29 4.30 -8.53
C TRP A 185 -21.20 4.26 -9.77
N PRO A 186 -22.23 5.12 -9.83
CA PRO A 186 -23.15 5.19 -10.97
C PRO A 186 -22.52 5.82 -12.23
N PHE A 187 -21.22 6.14 -12.20
CA PHE A 187 -20.48 6.77 -13.28
C PHE A 187 -19.06 6.20 -13.40
N VAL A 188 -18.42 6.45 -14.55
CA VAL A 188 -17.00 6.16 -14.75
C VAL A 188 -16.19 7.43 -14.50
N LEU A 189 -15.40 7.41 -13.43
CA LEU A 189 -14.46 8.49 -13.12
C LEU A 189 -13.21 8.35 -13.98
N CYS A 190 -12.89 9.37 -14.78
CA CYS A 190 -11.58 9.50 -15.42
C CYS A 190 -10.75 10.55 -14.67
N ARG A 191 -9.56 10.14 -14.21
CA ARG A 191 -8.60 10.98 -13.48
C ARG A 191 -7.27 10.98 -14.22
N ARG A 192 -6.80 12.17 -14.62
CA ARG A 192 -5.46 12.36 -15.18
C ARG A 192 -4.46 12.63 -14.07
N GLN A 193 -3.55 11.69 -13.83
CA GLN A 193 -2.55 11.77 -12.76
C GLN A 193 -1.34 10.88 -13.09
N PHE A 194 -0.23 11.06 -12.37
CA PHE A 194 0.86 10.08 -12.41
C PHE A 194 0.36 8.73 -11.87
N PRO A 195 0.64 7.61 -12.56
CA PRO A 195 0.18 6.28 -12.16
C PRO A 195 1.13 5.67 -11.12
N ILE A 196 1.48 6.43 -10.08
CA ILE A 196 2.40 6.03 -9.02
C ILE A 196 1.83 6.37 -7.65
N LYS A 197 2.32 5.66 -6.63
CA LYS A 197 2.10 6.01 -5.22
C LYS A 197 3.37 5.80 -4.41
N VAL A 198 3.54 6.52 -3.30
CA VAL A 198 4.62 6.28 -2.34
C VAL A 198 4.55 4.83 -1.83
N CYS A 199 5.70 4.18 -1.64
CA CYS A 199 5.77 2.76 -1.37
C CYS A 199 6.93 2.38 -0.41
N TYR A 200 6.88 2.94 0.81
CA TYR A 200 7.58 2.36 1.97
C TYR A 200 6.76 1.21 2.57
N SER A 201 5.44 1.34 2.52
CA SER A 201 4.49 0.31 2.91
C SER A 201 3.61 -0.15 1.75
N MET A 202 3.11 -1.38 1.83
CA MET A 202 2.14 -1.94 0.88
C MET A 202 1.25 -2.97 1.57
N THR A 203 0.14 -3.33 0.93
CA THR A 203 -0.70 -4.42 1.46
C THR A 203 0.02 -5.75 1.30
N ILE A 204 -0.25 -6.69 2.21
CA ILE A 204 0.29 -8.05 2.15
C ILE A 204 0.02 -8.69 0.78
N ASN A 205 -1.17 -8.50 0.23
CA ASN A 205 -1.54 -9.04 -1.09
C ASN A 205 -0.68 -8.45 -2.22
N LYS A 206 -0.31 -7.16 -2.13
CA LYS A 206 0.57 -6.49 -3.11
C LYS A 206 2.03 -6.90 -3.01
N SER A 207 2.45 -7.43 -1.86
CA SER A 207 3.80 -7.97 -1.68
C SER A 207 4.01 -9.31 -2.39
N GLN A 208 2.94 -9.98 -2.83
CA GLN A 208 3.04 -11.29 -3.45
C GLN A 208 3.88 -11.25 -4.73
N GLY A 209 4.91 -12.11 -4.79
CA GLY A 209 5.87 -12.16 -5.89
C GLY A 209 7.02 -11.15 -5.80
N GLN A 210 7.09 -10.33 -4.75
CA GLN A 210 8.25 -9.46 -4.49
C GLN A 210 9.27 -10.16 -3.60
N THR A 211 10.55 -9.95 -3.90
CA THR A 211 11.66 -10.37 -3.04
C THR A 211 11.99 -9.24 -2.07
N LEU A 212 11.86 -9.50 -0.77
CA LEU A 212 12.18 -8.56 0.31
C LEU A 212 13.10 -9.27 1.31
N SER A 213 14.10 -8.57 1.85
CA SER A 213 15.00 -9.14 2.86
C SER A 213 14.62 -8.70 4.26
N ILE A 214 13.99 -7.54 4.41
CA ILE A 214 13.59 -6.98 5.70
C ILE A 214 12.15 -6.48 5.60
N VAL A 215 11.30 -7.01 6.47
CA VAL A 215 9.87 -6.76 6.46
C VAL A 215 9.37 -6.48 7.87
N GLY A 216 8.75 -5.32 8.03
CA GLY A 216 7.89 -5.04 9.17
C GLY A 216 6.45 -5.40 8.83
N VAL A 217 5.79 -6.22 9.61
CA VAL A 217 4.36 -6.53 9.45
C VAL A 217 3.58 -5.78 10.51
N TYR A 218 2.59 -4.98 10.10
CA TYR A 218 1.71 -4.27 11.03
C TYR A 218 0.27 -4.75 10.92
N LEU A 219 -0.18 -5.40 11.99
CA LEU A 219 -1.52 -5.95 12.14
C LEU A 219 -2.33 -5.05 13.09
N LYS A 220 -2.64 -3.83 12.64
CA LYS A 220 -3.60 -2.92 13.30
C LYS A 220 -5.04 -3.41 13.19
N LYS A 221 -5.34 -4.12 12.11
CA LYS A 221 -6.54 -4.93 11.94
C LYS A 221 -6.11 -6.39 11.76
N PRO A 222 -6.84 -7.37 12.32
CA PRO A 222 -6.53 -8.77 12.14
C PRO A 222 -6.53 -9.14 10.65
N VAL A 223 -5.76 -10.17 10.29
CA VAL A 223 -5.82 -10.71 8.93
C VAL A 223 -7.21 -11.27 8.68
N PHE A 224 -7.74 -10.99 7.49
CA PHE A 224 -9.14 -11.25 7.14
C PHE A 224 -9.27 -12.18 5.93
N THR A 225 -8.13 -12.65 5.38
CA THR A 225 -8.09 -13.60 4.27
C THR A 225 -7.19 -14.78 4.57
N HIS A 226 -7.51 -15.92 3.97
CA HIS A 226 -6.73 -17.16 4.08
C HIS A 226 -5.29 -16.96 3.67
N GLY A 227 -4.36 -17.48 4.47
CA GLY A 227 -2.94 -17.50 4.12
C GLY A 227 -2.29 -16.11 4.07
N GLN A 228 -2.97 -15.03 4.44
CA GLN A 228 -2.41 -13.68 4.43
C GLN A 228 -1.22 -13.56 5.39
N LEU A 229 -1.32 -14.14 6.59
CA LEU A 229 -0.19 -14.20 7.52
C LEU A 229 0.98 -15.00 6.94
N TYR A 230 0.70 -16.15 6.30
CA TYR A 230 1.71 -16.96 5.64
C TYR A 230 2.39 -16.20 4.49
N VAL A 231 1.61 -15.48 3.68
CA VAL A 231 2.12 -14.60 2.62
C VAL A 231 3.09 -13.58 3.21
N ALA A 232 2.74 -12.90 4.31
CA ALA A 232 3.61 -11.92 4.95
C ALA A 232 4.92 -12.53 5.48
N VAL A 233 4.83 -13.65 6.20
CA VAL A 233 5.99 -14.35 6.80
C VAL A 233 6.92 -14.92 5.72
N SER A 234 6.36 -15.49 4.65
CA SER A 234 7.12 -16.08 3.54
C SER A 234 7.86 -15.05 2.67
N ARG A 235 7.68 -13.74 2.89
CA ARG A 235 8.43 -12.71 2.14
C ARG A 235 9.87 -12.60 2.58
N VAL A 236 10.21 -13.02 3.79
CA VAL A 236 11.56 -12.88 4.34
C VAL A 236 12.28 -14.23 4.27
N LYS A 237 13.52 -14.22 3.76
CA LYS A 237 14.37 -15.42 3.75
C LYS A 237 14.92 -15.75 5.13
N ASP A 238 15.35 -14.71 5.86
CA ASP A 238 15.97 -14.84 7.18
C ASP A 238 15.04 -14.40 8.29
N ARG A 239 14.91 -15.22 9.33
CA ARG A 239 14.05 -14.94 10.49
C ARG A 239 14.33 -13.56 11.12
N GLN A 240 15.57 -13.12 11.11
CA GLN A 240 15.99 -11.82 11.67
C GLN A 240 15.46 -10.61 10.88
N GLY A 241 15.18 -10.78 9.59
CA GLY A 241 14.63 -9.73 8.75
C GLY A 241 13.13 -9.51 8.95
N LEU A 242 12.46 -10.32 9.76
CA LEU A 242 11.02 -10.22 10.00
C LEU A 242 10.73 -9.65 11.38
N LYS A 243 9.93 -8.60 11.43
CA LYS A 243 9.39 -8.03 12.68
C LYS A 243 7.90 -7.81 12.55
N ILE A 244 7.14 -8.14 13.59
CA ILE A 244 5.69 -8.11 13.60
C ILE A 244 5.22 -7.24 14.76
N LEU A 245 4.36 -6.28 14.46
CA LEU A 245 3.66 -5.46 15.42
C LEU A 245 2.15 -5.76 15.32
N ILE A 246 1.55 -6.14 16.43
CA ILE A 246 0.12 -6.43 16.53
C ILE A 246 -0.48 -5.39 17.46
N GLU A 247 -1.56 -4.75 17.04
CA GLU A 247 -2.33 -3.84 17.88
C GLU A 247 -3.66 -4.51 18.24
N ASN A 248 -3.94 -4.61 19.54
CA ASN A 248 -5.21 -5.09 20.07
C ASN A 248 -6.27 -3.98 19.96
N GLU A 249 -7.54 -4.35 20.14
CA GLU A 249 -8.66 -3.40 20.08
C GLU A 249 -8.59 -2.28 21.13
N ASP A 250 -7.96 -2.56 22.28
CA ASP A 250 -7.69 -1.59 23.34
C ASP A 250 -6.50 -0.66 23.04
N GLY A 251 -5.88 -0.81 21.87
CA GLY A 251 -4.69 -0.06 21.46
C GLY A 251 -3.40 -0.55 22.11
N THR A 252 -3.38 -1.68 22.81
CA THR A 252 -2.14 -2.25 23.37
C THR A 252 -1.41 -3.11 22.34
N CYS A 253 -0.13 -3.40 22.59
CA CYS A 253 0.63 -4.33 21.75
C CYS A 253 0.24 -5.78 22.07
N GLY A 254 -0.26 -6.49 21.06
CA GLY A 254 -0.62 -7.90 21.14
C GLY A 254 0.52 -8.85 20.80
N ASN A 255 0.33 -10.13 21.11
CA ASN A 255 1.23 -11.23 20.74
C ASN A 255 0.53 -12.37 20.00
N LYS A 256 -0.78 -12.23 19.74
CA LYS A 256 -1.63 -13.24 19.10
C LYS A 256 -2.32 -12.63 17.91
N THR A 257 -2.45 -13.40 16.84
CA THR A 257 -3.23 -13.02 15.66
C THR A 257 -4.02 -14.22 15.16
N THR A 258 -5.19 -13.96 14.60
CA THR A 258 -6.07 -14.99 14.05
C THR A 258 -5.57 -15.40 12.67
N ASN A 259 -5.37 -16.68 12.40
CA ASN A 259 -5.13 -17.21 11.07
C ASN A 259 -6.41 -17.88 10.56
N ILE A 260 -6.95 -17.40 9.44
CA ILE A 260 -8.16 -17.95 8.83
C ILE A 260 -7.74 -19.12 7.93
N VAL A 261 -8.22 -20.33 8.21
CA VAL A 261 -8.00 -21.53 7.40
C VAL A 261 -9.34 -21.99 6.83
N TYR A 262 -9.63 -21.82 5.54
CA TYR A 262 -10.86 -22.34 4.95
C TYR A 262 -10.68 -23.84 4.68
N LYS A 263 -11.52 -24.69 5.28
CA LYS A 263 -11.48 -26.15 5.07
C LYS A 263 -11.95 -26.61 3.68
N GLU A 264 -12.49 -25.73 2.86
CA GLU A 264 -13.15 -26.10 1.58
C GLU A 264 -12.19 -26.50 0.44
N VAL A 265 -10.86 -26.48 0.65
CA VAL A 265 -9.87 -26.89 -0.37
C VAL A 265 -9.27 -28.28 -0.09
N LEU A 266 -9.81 -29.03 0.88
CA LEU A 266 -9.35 -30.39 1.23
C LEU A 266 -10.48 -31.43 1.27
N ASN A 267 -11.51 -31.28 0.43
CA ASN A 267 -12.45 -32.37 0.13
C ASN A 267 -12.25 -32.87 -1.30
#